data_AF-A0A0D0DGW1-F1
#
_entry.id   AF-A0A0D0DGW1-F1
#
_cell.length_a   1.000
_cell.length_b   1.000
_cell.length_c   1.000
_cell.angle_alpha   90.00
_cell.angle_beta   90.00
_cell.angle_gamma   90.00
#
_symmetry.space_group_name_H-M   'P 1'
#
loop_
_entity.id
_entity.type
_entity.pdbx_description
1 polymer ?
#
loop_
_entity_poly.entity_id
_entity_poly.type
_entity_poly.pdbx_seq_one_letter_code
_entity_poly.pdbx_strand_id
1 'polypeptide(L)'
;RKRNTEDLLTIFSDHITVKFMSADGKMVETKVGHWCKVCKEDQVFVVKHGKWKAFHLGSNSSCRQHIHSHYELYQKQCKELKIVENPHAVPRELVNVWEAAKNNTRRGQQATLDGQFPVVPGT
;
A
#
# COMPACT_ATOMS: atom_id res chain seq x y z
N ARG A 1 -14.58 12.02 -0.61
CA ARG A 1 -13.11 12.08 -0.82
C ARG A 1 -12.78 11.39 -2.15
N LYS A 2 -12.26 12.13 -3.13
CA LYS A 2 -11.78 11.56 -4.40
C LYS A 2 -10.57 10.68 -4.07
N ARG A 3 -10.60 9.40 -4.43
CA ARG A 3 -9.45 8.50 -4.22
C ARG A 3 -8.32 9.01 -5.11
N ASN A 4 -7.27 9.57 -4.51
CA ASN A 4 -6.06 9.91 -5.23
C ASN A 4 -5.47 8.59 -5.77
N THR A 5 -5.14 8.57 -7.07
CA THR A 5 -4.53 7.44 -7.79
C THR A 5 -3.09 7.74 -8.22
N GLU A 6 -2.60 8.95 -7.97
CA GLU A 6 -1.20 9.35 -8.20
C GLU A 6 -0.25 8.52 -7.35
N ASP A 7 -0.72 8.02 -6.21
CA ASP A 7 0.02 7.08 -5.37
C ASP A 7 0.40 5.81 -6.11
N LEU A 8 -0.42 5.35 -7.06
CA LEU A 8 -0.09 4.18 -7.87
C LEU A 8 1.13 4.43 -8.76
N LEU A 9 1.28 5.64 -9.27
CA LEU A 9 2.35 6.01 -10.21
C LEU A 9 3.73 6.09 -9.54
N THR A 10 3.80 5.96 -8.21
CA THR A 10 5.06 5.82 -7.47
C THR A 10 5.76 4.52 -7.88
N ILE A 11 5.09 3.38 -7.71
CA ILE A 11 5.58 2.03 -8.03
C ILE A 11 5.25 1.61 -9.46
N PHE A 12 4.07 1.96 -9.96
CA PHE A 12 3.60 1.57 -11.28
C PHE A 12 3.92 2.62 -12.35
N SER A 13 4.05 2.16 -13.59
CA SER A 13 4.00 3.05 -14.75
C SER A 13 2.59 3.61 -14.96
N ASP A 14 2.49 4.55 -15.89
CA ASP A 14 1.20 4.93 -16.47
C ASP A 14 0.46 3.71 -17.05
N HIS A 15 -0.85 3.89 -17.21
CA HIS A 15 -1.71 2.91 -17.83
C HIS A 15 -1.39 2.84 -19.33
N ILE A 16 -0.82 1.72 -19.77
CA ILE A 16 -0.37 1.55 -21.15
C ILE A 16 -0.95 0.30 -21.78
N THR A 17 -1.02 0.33 -23.11
CA THR A 17 -1.40 -0.82 -23.95
C THR A 17 -0.14 -1.53 -24.42
N VAL A 18 -0.02 -2.81 -24.12
CA VAL A 18 1.12 -3.66 -24.51
C VAL A 18 0.62 -4.79 -25.39
N LYS A 19 1.37 -5.08 -26.45
CA LYS A 19 1.18 -6.27 -27.28
C LYS A 19 2.19 -7.32 -26.84
N PHE A 20 1.68 -8.46 -26.42
CA PHE A 20 2.48 -9.62 -26.09
C PHE A 20 2.41 -10.62 -27.23
N MET A 21 3.58 -11.04 -27.71
CA MET A 21 3.69 -12.03 -28.76
C MET A 21 4.04 -13.38 -28.14
N SER A 22 3.37 -14.43 -28.60
CA SER A 22 3.77 -15.80 -28.29
C SER A 22 5.14 -16.10 -28.94
N ALA A 23 5.89 -17.04 -28.37
CA ALA A 23 7.22 -17.42 -28.89
C ALA A 23 7.17 -17.86 -30.37
N ASP A 24 6.07 -18.49 -30.79
CA ASP A 24 5.84 -18.92 -32.18
C ASP A 24 5.44 -17.78 -33.13
N GLY A 25 5.31 -16.54 -32.64
CA GLY A 25 4.94 -15.36 -33.43
C GLY A 25 3.50 -15.32 -33.95
N LYS A 26 2.72 -16.40 -33.78
CA LYS A 26 1.38 -16.56 -34.36
C LYS A 26 0.27 -15.80 -33.62
N MET A 27 0.42 -15.55 -32.32
CA MET A 27 -0.62 -14.93 -31.50
C MET A 27 -0.11 -13.66 -30.84
N VAL A 28 -0.83 -12.57 -31.07
CA VAL A 28 -0.59 -11.25 -30.47
C VAL A 28 -1.73 -10.94 -29.51
N GLU A 29 -1.48 -11.04 -28.21
CA GLU A 29 -2.42 -10.59 -27.20
C GLU A 29 -2.18 -9.12 -26.89
N THR A 30 -3.19 -8.29 -27.12
CA THR A 30 -3.16 -6.89 -26.70
C THR A 30 -3.78 -6.79 -25.31
N LYS A 31 -3.06 -6.23 -24.36
CA LYS A 31 -3.52 -6.01 -22.99
C LYS A 31 -3.30 -4.56 -22.58
N VAL A 32 -4.13 -4.07 -21.69
CA VAL A 32 -4.03 -2.72 -21.12
C VAL A 32 -3.84 -2.86 -19.62
N GLY A 33 -2.90 -2.12 -19.06
CA GLY A 33 -2.54 -2.25 -17.65
C GLY A 33 -1.32 -1.41 -17.28
N HIS A 34 -0.70 -1.76 -16.16
CA HIS A 34 0.45 -1.04 -15.60
C HIS A 34 1.64 -1.96 -15.44
N TRP A 35 2.85 -1.43 -15.65
CA TRP A 35 4.08 -2.12 -15.25
C TRP A 35 4.41 -1.80 -13.81
N CYS A 36 4.67 -2.82 -13.00
CA CYS A 36 5.44 -2.60 -11.78
C CYS A 36 6.89 -2.32 -12.17
N LYS A 37 7.40 -1.12 -11.90
CA LYS A 37 8.78 -0.74 -12.27
C LYS A 37 9.81 -1.65 -11.59
N VAL A 38 9.57 -1.95 -10.32
CA VAL A 38 10.44 -2.80 -9.49
C VAL A 38 10.52 -4.23 -10.03
N CYS A 39 9.36 -4.91 -10.22
CA CYS A 39 9.35 -6.29 -10.73
C CYS A 39 9.83 -6.40 -12.18
N LYS A 40 9.68 -5.34 -12.98
CA LYS A 40 10.11 -5.32 -14.38
C LYS A 40 11.64 -5.22 -14.50
N GLU A 41 12.28 -4.51 -13.57
CA GLU A 41 13.74 -4.30 -13.55
C GLU A 41 14.48 -5.42 -12.80
N ASP A 42 13.81 -6.15 -11.92
CA ASP A 42 14.36 -7.33 -11.24
C ASP A 42 14.60 -8.48 -12.23
N GLN A 43 15.86 -8.68 -12.62
CA GLN A 43 16.26 -9.73 -13.55
C GLN A 43 15.98 -11.13 -13.03
N VAL A 44 16.12 -11.37 -11.71
CA VAL A 44 15.87 -12.69 -11.11
C VAL A 44 14.39 -13.02 -11.21
N PHE A 45 13.53 -12.04 -10.90
CA PHE A 45 12.09 -12.18 -11.04
C PHE A 45 11.69 -12.42 -12.51
N VAL A 46 12.23 -11.63 -13.44
CA VAL A 46 11.92 -11.73 -14.87
C VAL A 46 12.38 -13.06 -15.47
N VAL A 47 13.55 -13.57 -15.09
CA VAL A 47 14.02 -14.88 -15.57
C VAL A 47 13.14 -16.01 -15.05
N LYS A 48 12.72 -15.94 -13.78
CA LYS A 48 11.91 -16.99 -13.14
C LYS A 48 10.44 -17.01 -13.61
N HIS A 49 9.84 -15.83 -13.80
CA HIS A 49 8.39 -15.69 -14.00
C HIS A 49 8.00 -15.08 -15.34
N GLY A 50 8.97 -14.51 -16.07
CA GLY A 50 8.73 -13.76 -17.30
C GLY A 50 8.24 -12.34 -17.03
N LYS A 51 8.46 -11.45 -18.01
CA LYS A 51 8.00 -10.05 -17.94
C LYS A 51 6.49 -9.94 -17.80
N TRP A 52 5.71 -10.88 -18.35
CA TRP A 52 4.26 -10.87 -18.24
C TRP A 52 3.77 -10.74 -16.79
N LYS A 53 4.45 -11.41 -15.83
CA LYS A 53 4.07 -11.37 -14.42
C LYS A 53 4.33 -10.02 -13.73
N ALA A 54 5.18 -9.16 -14.30
CA ALA A 54 5.39 -7.79 -13.83
C ALA A 54 4.36 -6.79 -14.41
N PHE A 55 3.50 -7.24 -15.34
CA PHE A 55 2.43 -6.44 -15.92
C PHE A 55 1.09 -6.71 -15.24
N HIS A 56 0.52 -5.69 -14.63
CA HIS A 56 -0.72 -5.77 -13.88
C HIS A 56 -1.89 -5.24 -14.71
N LEU A 57 -2.80 -6.16 -15.03
CA LEU A 57 -4.08 -5.90 -15.71
C LEU A 57 -5.19 -5.49 -14.75
N GLY A 58 -4.92 -5.61 -13.44
CA GLY A 58 -5.92 -5.49 -12.39
C GLY A 58 -6.40 -4.06 -12.17
N SER A 59 -7.52 -3.95 -11.45
CA SER A 59 -8.02 -2.68 -10.96
C SER A 59 -7.09 -2.06 -9.91
N ASN A 60 -7.30 -0.78 -9.58
CA ASN A 60 -6.51 -0.05 -8.59
C ASN A 60 -6.36 -0.78 -7.24
N SER A 61 -7.35 -1.56 -6.82
CA SER A 61 -7.26 -2.36 -5.59
C SER A 61 -6.24 -3.49 -5.70
N SER A 62 -6.20 -4.20 -6.84
CA SER A 62 -5.20 -5.25 -7.09
C SER A 62 -3.79 -4.66 -7.17
N CYS A 63 -3.63 -3.51 -7.82
CA CYS A 63 -2.34 -2.80 -7.83
C CYS A 63 -1.89 -2.42 -6.41
N ARG A 64 -2.79 -1.97 -5.54
CA ARG A 64 -2.47 -1.63 -4.15
C ARG A 64 -2.09 -2.84 -3.30
N GLN A 65 -2.74 -3.97 -3.51
CA GLN A 65 -2.33 -5.22 -2.87
C GLN A 65 -0.92 -5.62 -3.30
N HIS A 66 -0.56 -5.42 -4.57
CA HIS A 66 0.80 -5.66 -5.03
C HIS A 66 1.82 -4.72 -4.38
N ILE A 67 1.46 -3.44 -4.19
CA ILE A 67 2.30 -2.44 -3.51
C ILE A 67 2.69 -2.89 -2.10
N HIS A 68 1.90 -3.74 -1.42
CA HIS A 68 2.29 -4.27 -0.10
C HIS A 68 3.66 -4.97 -0.15
N SER A 69 4.00 -5.63 -1.26
CA SER A 69 5.30 -6.29 -1.46
C SER A 69 6.46 -5.31 -1.67
N HIS A 70 6.15 -4.05 -2.01
CA HIS A 70 7.11 -2.97 -2.25
C HIS A 70 6.85 -1.76 -1.34
N TYR A 71 6.25 -2.00 -0.17
CA TYR A 71 5.73 -0.94 0.67
C TYR A 71 6.81 0.05 1.13
N GLU A 72 8.02 -0.42 1.41
CA GLU A 72 9.12 0.45 1.83
C GLU A 72 9.50 1.49 0.76
N LEU A 73 9.53 1.07 -0.51
CA LEU A 73 9.82 1.97 -1.64
C LEU A 73 8.65 2.92 -1.87
N TYR A 74 7.42 2.40 -1.80
CA TYR A 74 6.20 3.20 -1.92
C TYR A 74 6.16 4.30 -0.87
N GLN A 75 6.40 3.96 0.39
CA GLN A 75 6.39 4.92 1.50
C GLN A 75 7.45 6.02 1.29
N LYS A 76 8.67 5.66 0.87
CA LYS A 76 9.74 6.63 0.59
C LYS A 76 9.32 7.60 -0.52
N GLN A 77 8.80 7.09 -1.63
CA GLN A 77 8.35 7.91 -2.76
C GLN A 77 7.14 8.78 -2.40
N CYS A 78 6.17 8.26 -1.64
CA CYS A 78 5.05 9.06 -1.15
C CYS A 78 5.51 10.23 -0.27
N LYS A 79 6.49 9.99 0.63
CA LYS A 79 7.08 11.05 1.47
C LYS A 79 7.79 12.11 0.62
N GLU A 80 8.59 11.69 -0.36
CA GLU A 80 9.33 12.58 -1.25
C GLU A 80 8.40 13.45 -2.11
N LEU A 81 7.38 12.82 -2.70
CA LEU A 81 6.39 13.49 -3.54
C LEU A 81 5.30 14.22 -2.75
N LYS A 82 5.37 14.18 -1.41
CA LYS A 82 4.36 14.75 -0.49
C LYS A 82 2.93 14.24 -0.79
N ILE A 83 2.82 13.01 -1.27
CA ILE A 83 1.54 12.34 -1.53
C ILE A 83 1.09 11.68 -0.23
N VAL A 84 -0.18 11.88 0.13
CA VAL A 84 -0.77 11.19 1.27
C VAL A 84 -0.90 9.71 0.94
N GLU A 85 -0.21 8.87 1.71
CA GLU A 85 -0.26 7.40 1.55
C GLU A 85 -1.71 6.91 1.58
N ASN A 86 -2.03 5.98 0.68
CA ASN A 86 -3.36 5.41 0.66
C ASN A 86 -3.53 4.37 1.79
N PRO A 87 -4.56 4.45 2.64
CA PRO A 87 -4.77 3.48 3.71
C PRO A 87 -4.86 2.03 3.22
N HIS A 88 -5.35 1.80 1.99
CA HIS A 88 -5.46 0.46 1.41
C HIS A 88 -4.12 -0.08 0.86
N ALA A 89 -3.13 0.78 0.65
CA ALA A 89 -1.78 0.40 0.23
C ALA A 89 -0.84 0.12 1.42
N VAL A 90 -1.30 0.38 2.66
CA VAL A 90 -0.53 0.08 3.87
C VAL A 90 -0.74 -1.40 4.26
N PRO A 91 0.33 -2.19 4.44
CA PRO A 91 0.25 -3.54 4.98
C PRO A 91 -0.45 -3.57 6.34
N ARG A 92 -1.33 -4.56 6.53
CA ARG A 92 -2.16 -4.66 7.73
C ARG A 92 -1.35 -4.81 9.02
N GLU A 93 -0.19 -5.45 8.95
CA GLU A 93 0.73 -5.60 10.09
C GLU A 93 1.13 -4.25 10.67
N LEU A 94 1.47 -3.28 9.81
CA LEU A 94 1.83 -1.92 10.23
C LEU A 94 0.63 -1.16 10.79
N VAL A 95 -0.55 -1.33 10.18
CA VAL A 95 -1.79 -0.72 10.69
C VAL A 95 -2.07 -1.19 12.12
N ASN A 96 -1.99 -2.49 12.38
CA ASN A 96 -2.21 -3.05 13.70
C ASN A 96 -1.21 -2.52 14.73
N VAL A 97 0.07 -2.41 14.37
CA VAL A 97 1.11 -1.84 15.24
C VAL A 97 0.81 -0.39 15.59
N TRP A 98 0.40 0.43 14.62
CA TRP A 98 0.05 1.84 14.86
C TRP A 98 -1.22 1.99 15.70
N GLU A 99 -2.22 1.14 15.50
CA GLU A 99 -3.44 1.12 16.31
C GLU A 99 -3.17 0.67 17.75
N ALA A 100 -2.35 -0.37 17.94
CA ALA A 100 -1.92 -0.81 19.25
C ALA A 100 -1.14 0.30 19.99
N ALA A 101 -0.23 1.00 19.30
CA ALA A 101 0.49 2.14 19.86
C ALA A 101 -0.46 3.27 20.30
N LYS A 102 -1.43 3.65 19.45
CA LYS A 102 -2.45 4.67 19.79
C LYS A 102 -3.32 4.24 20.97
N ASN A 103 -3.73 2.98 21.03
CA ASN A 103 -4.54 2.45 22.13
C ASN A 103 -3.76 2.42 23.45
N ASN A 104 -2.45 2.14 23.40
CA ASN A 104 -1.59 2.17 24.58
C ASN A 104 -1.40 3.60 25.11
N THR A 105 -1.22 4.60 24.22
CA THR A 105 -1.19 6.02 24.61
C THR A 105 -2.50 6.47 25.25
N ARG A 106 -3.66 6.03 24.73
CA ARG A 106 -4.97 6.36 25.31
C ARG A 106 -5.19 5.74 26.68
N ARG A 107 -4.75 4.49 26.90
CA ARG A 107 -4.83 3.84 28.22
C ARG A 107 -3.94 4.51 29.26
N GLY A 108 -2.76 5.00 28.88
CA GLY A 108 -1.89 5.77 29.77
C GLY A 108 -2.47 7.13 30.19
N GLN A 109 -3.43 7.68 29.45
CA GLN A 109 -4.12 8.94 29.78
C GLN A 109 -5.38 8.75 30.65
N GLN A 110 -5.86 7.52 30.81
CA GLN A 110 -7.00 7.22 31.68
C GLN A 110 -6.49 6.83 33.07
N ALA A 111 -5.85 7.78 33.76
CA ALA A 111 -5.60 7.68 35.19
C ALA A 111 -6.96 7.75 35.92
N THR A 112 -7.18 6.81 36.83
CA THR A 112 -8.36 6.70 37.69
C THR A 112 -8.63 8.00 38.45
N LEU A 113 -9.85 8.54 38.33
CA LEU A 113 -10.40 9.55 39.25
C LEU A 113 -10.90 8.83 40.52
N ASP A 114 -9.99 8.31 41.32
CA ASP A 114 -10.31 7.82 42.66
C ASP A 114 -9.94 8.88 43.70
N GLY A 115 -10.97 9.48 44.29
CA GLY A 115 -10.91 10.09 45.61
C GLY A 115 -10.78 11.60 45.68
N GLN A 116 -11.90 12.33 45.65
CA GLN A 116 -12.08 13.51 46.49
C GLN A 116 -13.58 13.89 46.60
N PHE A 117 -14.35 13.15 47.39
CA PHE A 117 -15.57 13.70 47.99
C PHE A 117 -15.28 13.93 49.49
N PRO A 118 -15.30 15.19 49.98
CA PRO A 118 -15.15 15.41 51.41
C PRO A 118 -16.39 14.87 52.13
N VAL A 119 -16.17 13.98 53.09
CA VAL A 119 -17.22 13.53 54.02
C VAL A 119 -17.58 14.70 54.91
N VAL A 120 -18.81 15.20 54.78
CA VAL A 120 -19.37 16.21 55.69
C VAL A 120 -19.74 15.53 57.02
N PRO A 121 -19.26 16.01 58.18
CA PRO A 121 -19.66 15.48 59.47
C PRO A 121 -21.06 16.01 59.83
N GLY A 122 -22.00 15.11 60.09
CA GLY A 122 -23.34 15.45 60.56
C GLY A 122 -23.34 15.79 62.05
N THR A 123 -23.94 16.93 62.39
CA THR A 123 -24.41 17.29 63.74
C THR A 123 -25.73 16.64 64.08
#